data_AF-A0A9N9VV93-F1
#
_entry.id   AF-A0A9N9VV93-F1
#
_cell.length_a   1.000
_cell.length_b   1.000
_cell.length_c   1.000
_cell.angle_alpha   90.00
_cell.angle_beta   90.00
_cell.angle_gamma   90.00
#
_symmetry.space_group_name_H-M   'P 1'
#
loop_
_entity.id
_entity.type
_entity.pdbx_description
1 polymer ?
#
loop_
_entity_poly.entity_id
_entity_poly.type
_entity_poly.pdbx_seq_one_letter_code
_entity_poly.pdbx_strand_id
1 'polypeptide(L)'
;MATRDILETPQRVTLTSLPGELHNYIVAELDAIGLISLSQTSHYFRSLIKPNKREMGEWLLAIEDRREHEAHVQQYSEQRTRPRGSRVYKKRWELHKWACTGCLRMLSHIHFDNRSLHTASTTARWRRCGYIQTSWTPKRSGGERDSRLWELVCSPVWDRLCNECQYQAGILSPPSSAWDGQRPAPVQCSRTALFRSTLDRFYPCLERVLGGTQPVSPHAKDCSHCQERRFSPHRVYQWQLCMARCPGCERWQELREFREPPMLEMTLSPGALCNSCYNEEFGREALGEDLLPHLKGLIVEKMEALERHLTLYGRMLDFMWPLLRMREGLLWVIDGVIQLGRRGRLTREKIDRLTKFHEQYTHLRHEVVTHEVTGRQINSLISLEEVLGFEEWFLCFEEFKAEWLWLAACEEKIDREPGLLAEWALGRDGASLE
;
A
#
# COMPACT_ATOMS: atom_id res chain seq x y z
N MET A 1 26.11 -68.11 -37.33
CA MET A 1 24.96 -67.40 -36.74
C MET A 1 25.48 -66.29 -35.86
N ALA A 2 25.45 -65.05 -36.34
CA ALA A 2 25.65 -63.84 -35.53
C ALA A 2 25.11 -62.65 -36.35
N THR A 3 23.78 -62.50 -36.38
CA THR A 3 23.11 -61.29 -36.85
C THR A 3 23.30 -60.22 -35.78
N ARG A 4 24.14 -59.23 -36.05
CA ARG A 4 24.24 -57.98 -35.28
C ARG A 4 23.05 -57.13 -35.67
N ASP A 5 22.06 -57.05 -34.80
CA ASP A 5 21.00 -56.05 -34.87
C ASP A 5 21.63 -54.67 -34.65
N ILE A 6 21.64 -53.87 -35.71
CA ILE A 6 21.91 -52.43 -35.66
C ILE A 6 20.63 -51.80 -35.12
N LEU A 7 20.59 -51.57 -33.82
CA LEU A 7 19.61 -50.68 -33.20
C LEU A 7 19.97 -49.26 -33.64
N GLU A 8 19.35 -48.79 -34.72
CA GLU A 8 19.36 -47.38 -35.11
C GLU A 8 18.81 -46.57 -33.93
N THR A 9 19.68 -45.78 -33.30
CA THR A 9 19.26 -44.74 -32.35
C THR A 9 18.26 -43.83 -33.05
N PRO A 10 17.05 -43.60 -32.51
CA PRO A 10 16.07 -42.72 -33.15
C PRO A 10 16.70 -41.34 -33.33
N GLN A 11 16.82 -40.90 -34.58
CA GLN A 11 17.25 -39.54 -34.90
C GLN A 11 16.34 -38.58 -34.15
N ARG A 12 16.90 -37.80 -33.21
CA ARG A 12 16.20 -36.70 -32.57
C ARG A 12 15.92 -35.65 -33.63
N VAL A 13 14.71 -35.67 -34.18
CA VAL A 13 14.20 -34.57 -35.01
C VAL A 13 14.10 -33.34 -34.12
N THR A 14 14.87 -32.31 -34.44
CA THR A 14 14.81 -31.02 -33.75
C THR A 14 13.81 -30.13 -34.46
N LEU A 15 13.17 -29.20 -33.74
CA LEU A 15 12.23 -28.28 -34.38
C LEU A 15 12.89 -27.55 -35.56
N THR A 16 14.18 -27.21 -35.44
CA THR A 16 15.00 -26.53 -36.45
C THR A 16 15.26 -27.34 -37.72
N SER A 17 15.04 -28.66 -37.73
CA SER A 17 15.25 -29.49 -38.93
C SER A 17 14.02 -29.55 -39.84
N LEU A 18 12.92 -28.90 -39.45
CA LEU A 18 11.71 -28.85 -40.27
C LEU A 18 11.86 -27.83 -41.43
N PRO A 19 11.19 -28.05 -42.57
CA PRO A 19 11.07 -27.04 -43.62
C PRO A 19 10.46 -25.73 -43.11
N GLY A 20 10.84 -24.61 -43.72
CA GLY A 20 10.40 -23.27 -43.32
C GLY A 20 8.87 -23.09 -43.36
N GLU A 21 8.18 -23.79 -44.26
CA GLU A 21 6.72 -23.79 -44.37
C GLU A 21 6.06 -24.37 -43.11
N LEU A 22 6.62 -25.45 -42.56
CA LEU A 22 6.12 -26.05 -41.33
C LEU A 22 6.43 -25.16 -40.13
N HIS A 23 7.57 -24.47 -40.12
CA HIS A 23 7.81 -23.46 -39.09
C HIS A 23 6.75 -22.36 -39.12
N ASN A 24 6.42 -21.82 -40.30
CA ASN A 24 5.38 -20.79 -40.42
C ASN A 24 4.02 -21.29 -39.93
N TYR A 25 3.68 -22.56 -40.21
CA TYR A 25 2.45 -23.17 -39.71
C TYR A 25 2.46 -23.36 -38.20
N ILE A 26 3.58 -23.78 -37.61
CA ILE A 26 3.72 -23.90 -36.15
C ILE A 26 3.56 -22.53 -35.51
N VAL A 27 4.33 -21.53 -35.98
CA VAL A 27 4.27 -20.18 -35.40
C VAL A 27 2.85 -19.61 -35.52
N ALA A 28 2.15 -19.85 -36.63
CA ALA A 28 0.76 -19.43 -36.85
C ALA A 28 -0.24 -19.94 -35.81
N GLU A 29 0.04 -21.08 -35.18
CA GLU A 29 -0.84 -21.75 -34.21
C GLU A 29 -0.40 -21.51 -32.75
N LEU A 30 0.70 -20.79 -32.52
CA LEU A 30 1.17 -20.46 -31.17
C LEU A 30 0.40 -19.28 -30.57
N ASP A 31 0.12 -19.38 -29.26
CA ASP A 31 -0.35 -18.26 -28.46
C ASP A 31 0.78 -17.27 -28.15
N ALA A 32 0.46 -16.13 -27.53
CA ALA A 32 1.44 -15.11 -27.15
C ALA A 32 2.63 -15.64 -26.31
N ILE A 33 2.39 -16.61 -25.41
CA ILE A 33 3.45 -17.22 -24.59
C ILE A 33 4.32 -18.12 -25.45
N GLY A 34 3.72 -18.93 -26.32
CA GLY A 34 4.40 -19.77 -27.29
C GLY A 34 5.27 -18.95 -28.22
N LEU A 35 4.76 -17.83 -28.74
CA LEU A 35 5.50 -16.90 -29.60
C LEU A 35 6.68 -16.26 -28.86
N ILE A 36 6.46 -15.74 -27.65
CA ILE A 36 7.53 -15.15 -26.84
C ILE A 36 8.58 -16.22 -26.50
N SER A 37 8.15 -17.38 -26.00
CA SER A 37 9.04 -18.47 -25.61
C SER A 37 9.85 -18.96 -26.80
N LEU A 38 9.22 -19.25 -27.93
CA LEU A 38 9.89 -19.69 -29.14
C LEU A 38 10.90 -18.65 -29.65
N SER A 39 10.55 -17.36 -29.61
CA SER A 39 11.47 -16.26 -29.96
C SER A 39 12.68 -16.12 -29.02
N GLN A 40 12.62 -16.70 -27.82
CA GLN A 40 13.71 -16.72 -26.84
C GLN A 40 14.59 -17.96 -26.96
N THR A 41 14.10 -19.05 -27.57
CA THR A 41 14.87 -20.30 -27.71
C THR A 41 15.98 -20.26 -28.76
N SER A 42 15.85 -19.45 -29.83
CA SER A 42 16.83 -19.41 -30.92
C SER A 42 16.79 -18.10 -31.70
N HIS A 43 17.96 -17.65 -32.16
CA HIS A 43 18.07 -16.54 -33.12
C HIS A 43 17.29 -16.79 -34.41
N TYR A 44 17.22 -18.05 -34.87
CA TYR A 44 16.46 -18.42 -36.06
C TYR A 44 14.97 -18.13 -35.86
N PHE A 45 14.35 -18.66 -34.81
CA PHE A 45 12.93 -18.42 -34.54
C PHE A 45 12.64 -16.95 -34.21
N ARG A 46 13.54 -16.25 -33.52
CA ARG A 46 13.43 -14.79 -33.35
C ARG A 46 13.38 -14.06 -34.70
N SER A 47 14.23 -14.47 -35.66
CA SER A 47 14.28 -13.91 -37.01
C SER A 47 13.09 -14.33 -37.90
N LEU A 48 12.47 -15.46 -37.60
CA LEU A 48 11.28 -15.93 -38.29
C LEU A 48 10.03 -15.18 -37.82
N ILE A 49 9.91 -15.00 -36.51
CA ILE A 49 8.75 -14.35 -35.86
C ILE A 49 8.81 -12.83 -36.08
N LYS A 50 10.00 -12.20 -35.94
CA LYS A 50 10.26 -10.76 -36.11
C LYS A 50 9.12 -9.86 -35.57
N PRO A 51 8.79 -9.94 -34.27
CA PRO A 51 7.73 -9.11 -33.74
C PRO A 51 8.12 -7.64 -33.83
N ASN A 52 7.23 -6.81 -34.38
CA ASN A 52 7.35 -5.38 -34.24
C ASN A 52 6.94 -4.95 -32.81
N LYS A 53 7.26 -3.71 -32.43
CA LYS A 53 6.99 -3.19 -31.08
C LYS A 53 5.52 -3.33 -30.68
N ARG A 54 4.61 -3.09 -31.63
CA ARG A 54 3.17 -3.20 -31.40
C ARG A 54 2.81 -4.64 -31.06
N GLU A 55 3.17 -5.59 -31.91
CA GLU A 55 2.91 -7.04 -31.75
C GLU A 55 3.40 -7.56 -30.40
N MET A 56 4.62 -7.20 -30.01
CA MET A 56 5.15 -7.57 -28.69
C MET A 56 4.33 -6.97 -27.55
N GLY A 57 3.87 -5.72 -27.68
CA GLY A 57 2.97 -5.09 -26.72
C GLY A 57 1.64 -5.84 -26.60
N GLU A 58 1.06 -6.29 -27.72
CA GLU A 58 -0.18 -7.08 -27.74
C GLU A 58 0.02 -8.44 -27.05
N TRP A 59 1.17 -9.08 -27.25
CA TRP A 59 1.48 -10.35 -26.59
C TRP A 59 1.65 -10.19 -25.09
N LEU A 60 2.32 -9.13 -24.63
CA LEU A 60 2.47 -8.88 -23.19
C LEU A 60 1.13 -8.56 -22.51
N LEU A 61 0.28 -7.76 -23.15
CA LEU A 61 -1.09 -7.51 -22.66
C LEU A 61 -1.93 -8.79 -22.66
N ALA A 62 -1.73 -9.68 -23.64
CA ALA A 62 -2.40 -10.98 -23.66
C ALA A 62 -1.94 -11.91 -22.52
N ILE A 63 -0.66 -11.85 -22.13
CA ILE A 63 -0.13 -12.57 -20.98
C ILE A 63 -0.75 -12.06 -19.68
N GLU A 64 -0.88 -10.74 -19.54
CA GLU A 64 -1.50 -10.09 -18.39
C GLU A 64 -2.94 -10.57 -18.16
N ASP A 65 -3.74 -10.72 -19.21
CA ASP A 65 -5.18 -11.06 -19.13
C ASP A 65 -5.47 -12.57 -18.92
N ARG A 66 -4.45 -13.44 -18.83
CA ARG A 66 -4.67 -14.89 -18.65
C ARG A 66 -5.26 -15.23 -17.28
N ARG A 67 -6.20 -16.19 -17.27
CA ARG A 67 -6.90 -16.68 -16.05
C ARG A 67 -5.98 -17.16 -14.93
N GLU A 68 -4.83 -17.73 -15.26
CA GLU A 68 -3.81 -18.16 -14.28
C GLU A 68 -3.16 -16.97 -13.54
N HIS A 69 -3.20 -15.79 -14.18
CA HIS A 69 -2.65 -14.54 -13.67
C HIS A 69 -3.75 -13.58 -13.21
N GLU A 70 -5.03 -13.98 -13.15
CA GLU A 70 -6.17 -13.12 -12.83
C GLU A 70 -5.98 -12.32 -11.52
N ALA A 71 -5.52 -11.08 -11.66
CA ALA A 71 -5.77 -10.02 -10.72
C ALA A 71 -7.15 -9.46 -11.07
N HIS A 72 -8.21 -10.00 -10.46
CA HIS A 72 -9.55 -9.42 -10.63
C HIS A 72 -9.51 -7.95 -10.22
N VAL A 73 -9.45 -7.06 -11.21
CA VAL A 73 -9.49 -5.62 -10.99
C VAL A 73 -10.83 -5.33 -10.35
N GLN A 74 -10.82 -4.90 -9.09
CA GLN A 74 -11.99 -4.26 -8.53
C GLN A 74 -12.36 -3.11 -9.44
N GLN A 75 -13.61 -3.08 -9.92
CA GLN A 75 -14.18 -1.88 -10.52
C GLN A 75 -14.20 -0.80 -9.45
N TYR A 76 -13.11 -0.06 -9.34
CA TYR A 76 -13.11 1.24 -8.70
C TYR A 76 -13.96 2.13 -9.60
N SER A 77 -15.11 2.59 -9.12
CA SER A 77 -15.78 3.67 -9.84
C SER A 77 -14.89 4.90 -9.72
N GLU A 78 -14.74 5.66 -10.80
CA GLU A 78 -13.97 6.92 -10.85
C GLU A 78 -14.39 7.93 -9.76
N GLN A 79 -15.51 7.69 -9.08
CA GLN A 79 -16.08 8.53 -8.03
C GLN A 79 -16.08 7.89 -6.63
N ARG A 80 -15.61 6.64 -6.45
CA ARG A 80 -15.57 5.99 -5.12
C ARG A 80 -14.20 5.36 -4.86
N THR A 81 -13.44 6.04 -4.02
CA THR A 81 -12.15 5.61 -3.47
C THR A 81 -12.24 4.37 -2.57
N ARG A 82 -13.42 3.87 -2.21
CA ARG A 82 -13.58 2.73 -1.30
C ARG A 82 -13.57 1.38 -2.06
N PRO A 83 -12.59 0.50 -1.84
CA PRO A 83 -12.69 -0.89 -2.28
C PRO A 83 -13.74 -1.62 -1.44
N ARG A 84 -14.77 -2.19 -2.07
CA ARG A 84 -15.55 -3.29 -1.48
C ARG A 84 -14.94 -4.60 -1.95
N GLY A 85 -14.09 -5.23 -1.16
CA GLY A 85 -13.63 -6.59 -1.45
C GLY A 85 -12.54 -7.10 -0.51
N SER A 86 -12.55 -8.43 -0.34
CA SER A 86 -11.86 -9.16 0.72
C SER A 86 -10.32 -9.07 0.65
N ARG A 87 -9.66 -9.24 1.80
CA ARG A 87 -8.20 -9.25 1.97
C ARG A 87 -7.46 -10.21 1.00
N VAL A 88 -8.13 -11.24 0.50
CA VAL A 88 -7.59 -12.26 -0.41
C VAL A 88 -7.24 -11.66 -1.80
N TYR A 89 -7.96 -10.63 -2.25
CA TYR A 89 -7.74 -10.02 -3.57
C TYR A 89 -6.48 -9.13 -3.62
N LYS A 90 -6.12 -8.49 -2.51
CA LYS A 90 -4.99 -7.55 -2.45
C LYS A 90 -3.63 -8.23 -2.69
N LYS A 91 -3.44 -9.44 -2.17
CA LYS A 91 -2.16 -10.16 -2.28
C LYS A 91 -1.88 -10.66 -3.71
N ARG A 92 -2.92 -11.06 -4.45
CA ARG A 92 -2.77 -11.45 -5.87
C ARG A 92 -2.45 -10.26 -6.77
N TRP A 93 -3.04 -9.10 -6.49
CA TRP A 93 -2.77 -7.86 -7.23
C TRP A 93 -1.31 -7.41 -7.11
N GLU A 94 -0.76 -7.44 -5.90
CA GLU A 94 0.63 -7.01 -5.63
C GLU A 94 1.66 -7.94 -6.28
N LEU A 95 1.34 -9.24 -6.41
CA LEU A 95 2.18 -10.23 -7.09
C LEU A 95 2.05 -10.20 -8.62
N HIS A 96 1.01 -9.55 -9.15
CA HIS A 96 0.76 -9.50 -10.58
C HIS A 96 1.77 -8.58 -11.27
N LYS A 97 2.17 -8.98 -12.48
CA LYS A 97 3.03 -8.16 -13.35
C LYS A 97 2.19 -7.61 -14.50
N TRP A 98 2.38 -6.34 -14.78
CA TRP A 98 1.63 -5.53 -15.72
C TRP A 98 2.51 -5.19 -16.91
N ALA A 99 1.96 -5.29 -18.11
CA ALA A 99 2.66 -5.00 -19.35
C ALA A 99 2.82 -3.48 -19.55
N CYS A 100 4.05 -3.04 -19.81
CA CYS A 100 4.35 -1.72 -20.35
C CYS A 100 4.58 -1.82 -21.86
N THR A 101 3.78 -1.13 -22.67
CA THR A 101 3.92 -1.11 -24.14
C THR A 101 5.06 -0.21 -24.61
N GLY A 102 5.56 0.67 -23.73
CA GLY A 102 6.71 1.54 -23.97
C GLY A 102 8.02 0.76 -24.01
N CYS A 103 8.35 0.07 -22.90
CA CYS A 103 9.60 -0.67 -22.73
C CYS A 103 9.48 -2.18 -22.99
N LEU A 104 8.27 -2.69 -23.28
CA LEU A 104 8.00 -4.10 -23.56
C LEU A 104 8.42 -5.04 -22.42
N ARG A 105 8.13 -4.63 -21.17
CA ARG A 105 8.43 -5.40 -19.95
C ARG A 105 7.17 -5.65 -19.14
N MET A 106 7.16 -6.79 -18.44
CA MET A 106 6.22 -7.09 -17.36
C MET A 106 6.79 -6.53 -16.06
N LEU A 107 6.11 -5.57 -15.44
CA LEU A 107 6.58 -4.83 -14.26
C LEU A 107 5.55 -4.92 -13.12
N SER A 108 5.97 -4.80 -11.86
CA SER A 108 5.00 -4.74 -10.76
C SER A 108 4.15 -3.46 -10.84
N HIS A 109 2.97 -3.49 -10.22
CA HIS A 109 2.01 -2.37 -10.21
C HIS A 109 2.60 -1.05 -9.71
N ILE A 110 3.64 -1.09 -8.87
CA ILE A 110 4.32 0.10 -8.33
C ILE A 110 5.00 0.95 -9.41
N HIS A 111 5.28 0.37 -10.58
CA HIS A 111 5.86 1.07 -11.72
C HIS A 111 4.82 1.80 -12.58
N PHE A 112 3.54 1.76 -12.20
CA PHE A 112 2.46 2.40 -12.91
C PHE A 112 1.68 3.31 -11.97
N ASP A 113 0.99 4.28 -12.55
CA ASP A 113 -0.05 5.01 -11.87
C ASP A 113 -1.38 4.24 -11.90
N ASN A 114 -2.26 4.54 -10.95
CA ASN A 114 -3.58 3.88 -10.89
C ASN A 114 -4.35 4.07 -12.19
N ARG A 115 -4.25 5.24 -12.84
CA ARG A 115 -4.97 5.53 -14.09
C ARG A 115 -4.54 4.59 -15.22
N SER A 116 -3.25 4.34 -15.40
CA SER A 116 -2.71 3.44 -16.43
C SER A 116 -3.16 2.00 -16.22
N LEU A 117 -3.28 1.56 -14.96
CA LEU A 117 -3.79 0.23 -14.64
C LEU A 117 -5.32 0.14 -14.80
N HIS A 118 -6.06 1.17 -14.37
CA HIS A 118 -7.53 1.21 -14.46
C HIS A 118 -8.06 1.38 -15.89
N THR A 119 -7.43 2.23 -16.71
CA THR A 119 -7.88 2.48 -18.09
C THR A 119 -7.88 1.19 -18.91
N ALA A 120 -6.93 0.29 -18.61
CA ALA A 120 -6.84 -1.03 -19.22
C ALA A 120 -7.71 -2.11 -18.56
N SER A 121 -8.24 -1.89 -17.34
CA SER A 121 -9.28 -2.75 -16.73
C SER A 121 -10.65 -2.69 -17.42
N THR A 122 -10.75 -1.92 -18.52
CA THR A 122 -11.75 -2.13 -19.57
C THR A 122 -11.51 -3.44 -20.36
N THR A 123 -10.74 -4.39 -19.83
CA THR A 123 -10.76 -5.83 -20.14
C THR A 123 -12.18 -6.44 -20.17
N ALA A 124 -13.18 -5.80 -19.53
CA ALA A 124 -14.59 -6.11 -19.75
C ALA A 124 -15.06 -6.00 -21.23
N ARG A 125 -14.42 -5.18 -22.07
CA ARG A 125 -14.68 -5.15 -23.52
C ARG A 125 -14.08 -6.35 -24.24
N TRP A 126 -12.89 -6.79 -23.84
CA TRP A 126 -12.19 -7.94 -24.44
C TRP A 126 -12.93 -9.27 -24.16
N ARG A 127 -13.54 -9.39 -22.98
CA ARG A 127 -14.36 -10.56 -22.58
C ARG A 127 -15.57 -10.82 -23.50
N ARG A 128 -16.10 -9.81 -24.22
CA ARG A 128 -17.22 -10.02 -25.15
C ARG A 128 -16.80 -10.63 -26.48
N CYS A 129 -15.52 -10.56 -26.86
CA CYS A 129 -15.04 -11.07 -28.16
C CYS A 129 -14.53 -12.50 -28.13
N GLY A 130 -14.43 -13.15 -26.97
CA GLY A 130 -14.09 -14.59 -26.84
C GLY A 130 -12.66 -14.97 -27.25
N TYR A 131 -11.93 -14.09 -27.93
CA TYR A 131 -10.56 -14.30 -28.40
C TYR A 131 -9.77 -12.99 -28.29
N ILE A 132 -8.55 -13.07 -27.77
CA ILE A 132 -7.57 -12.00 -27.91
C ILE A 132 -7.09 -12.06 -29.37
N GLN A 133 -7.76 -11.31 -30.24
CA GLN A 133 -7.25 -11.07 -31.59
C GLN A 133 -6.03 -10.15 -31.47
N THR A 134 -4.85 -10.76 -31.36
CA THR A 134 -3.62 -10.05 -31.69
C THR A 134 -3.65 -9.77 -33.19
N SER A 135 -3.15 -8.61 -33.61
CA SER A 135 -2.92 -8.25 -35.01
C SER A 135 -2.06 -9.28 -35.76
N TRP A 136 -1.39 -10.16 -35.00
CA TRP A 136 -0.54 -11.25 -35.46
C TRP A 136 -1.28 -12.52 -35.89
N THR A 137 -2.61 -12.67 -35.71
CA THR A 137 -3.31 -13.80 -36.35
C THR A 137 -2.94 -13.82 -37.84
N PRO A 138 -2.23 -14.85 -38.33
CA PRO A 138 -1.86 -14.91 -39.73
C PRO A 138 -3.15 -14.84 -40.53
N LYS A 139 -3.18 -14.01 -41.57
CA LYS A 139 -4.33 -13.98 -42.48
C LYS A 139 -4.51 -15.40 -43.02
N ARG A 140 -5.42 -16.19 -42.44
CA ARG A 140 -5.98 -17.35 -43.13
C ARG A 140 -6.57 -16.76 -44.39
N SER A 141 -5.99 -17.13 -45.52
CA SER A 141 -6.37 -16.69 -46.86
C SER A 141 -7.90 -16.76 -47.00
N GLY A 142 -8.56 -15.60 -47.00
CA GLY A 142 -9.99 -15.47 -47.32
C GLY A 142 -10.92 -14.87 -46.26
N GLY A 143 -10.48 -14.62 -45.02
CA GLY A 143 -11.32 -13.98 -44.00
C GLY A 143 -11.18 -12.45 -43.97
N GLU A 144 -12.22 -11.72 -44.39
CA GLU A 144 -12.29 -10.26 -44.22
C GLU A 144 -12.27 -9.92 -42.72
N ARG A 145 -11.37 -9.02 -42.31
CA ARG A 145 -11.37 -8.50 -40.93
C ARG A 145 -12.59 -7.63 -40.76
N ASP A 146 -13.39 -7.88 -39.73
CA ASP A 146 -14.47 -6.99 -39.33
C ASP A 146 -13.86 -5.68 -38.78
N SER A 147 -13.69 -4.70 -39.68
CA SER A 147 -13.01 -3.44 -39.46
C SER A 147 -13.69 -2.57 -38.38
N ARG A 148 -14.99 -2.78 -38.12
CA ARG A 148 -15.76 -2.04 -37.10
C ARG A 148 -15.45 -2.48 -35.67
N LEU A 149 -15.07 -3.74 -35.46
CA LEU A 149 -14.62 -4.21 -34.13
C LEU A 149 -13.23 -3.67 -33.78
N TRP A 150 -12.38 -3.41 -34.78
CA TRP A 150 -10.99 -2.98 -34.58
C TRP A 150 -10.88 -1.52 -34.12
N GLU A 151 -11.71 -0.61 -34.64
CA GLU A 151 -11.72 0.81 -34.24
C GLU A 151 -12.18 1.02 -32.79
N LEU A 152 -13.01 0.12 -32.24
CA LEU A 152 -13.48 0.16 -30.85
C LEU A 152 -12.46 -0.40 -29.82
N VAL A 153 -11.48 -1.17 -30.29
CA VAL A 153 -10.41 -1.81 -29.49
C VAL A 153 -9.12 -0.96 -29.47
N CYS A 154 -8.93 -0.07 -30.43
CA CYS A 154 -7.63 0.57 -30.70
C CYS A 154 -7.31 1.89 -29.98
N SER A 155 -8.14 2.45 -29.08
CA SER A 155 -7.99 3.91 -28.79
C SER A 155 -7.48 4.36 -27.40
N PRO A 156 -7.35 3.50 -26.35
CA PRO A 156 -6.49 3.91 -25.21
C PRO A 156 -5.68 2.81 -24.50
N VAL A 157 -5.89 1.53 -24.79
CA VAL A 157 -5.23 0.43 -24.05
C VAL A 157 -3.78 0.21 -24.49
N TRP A 158 -3.43 0.62 -25.71
CA TRP A 158 -2.11 0.45 -26.32
C TRP A 158 -1.03 1.41 -25.78
N ASP A 159 -1.43 2.47 -25.09
CA ASP A 159 -0.52 3.50 -24.57
C ASP A 159 -0.25 3.33 -23.07
N ARG A 160 -0.33 2.09 -22.54
CA ARG A 160 0.05 1.85 -21.15
C ARG A 160 1.56 1.94 -20.99
N LEU A 161 2.00 3.08 -20.46
CA LEU A 161 3.39 3.35 -20.15
C LEU A 161 3.63 3.23 -18.63
N CYS A 162 4.74 2.60 -18.24
CA CYS A 162 5.23 2.68 -16.86
C CYS A 162 5.75 4.11 -16.57
N ASN A 163 5.91 4.44 -15.30
CA ASN A 163 6.36 5.76 -14.84
C ASN A 163 7.65 6.21 -15.54
N GLU A 164 8.61 5.29 -15.75
CA GLU A 164 9.85 5.62 -16.48
C GLU A 164 9.58 5.94 -17.96
N CYS A 165 8.78 5.14 -18.65
CA CYS A 165 8.43 5.44 -20.04
C CYS A 165 7.63 6.74 -20.18
N GLN A 166 6.74 7.04 -19.22
CA GLN A 166 6.02 8.31 -19.21
C GLN A 166 6.97 9.50 -18.99
N TYR A 167 7.94 9.36 -18.08
CA TYR A 167 8.96 10.38 -17.84
C TYR A 167 9.84 10.62 -19.08
N GLN A 168 10.36 9.56 -19.70
CA GLN A 168 11.18 9.65 -20.92
C GLN A 168 10.39 10.24 -22.10
N ALA A 169 9.07 10.00 -22.16
CA ALA A 169 8.18 10.61 -23.14
C ALA A 169 7.81 12.08 -22.82
N GLY A 170 8.29 12.64 -21.71
CA GLY A 170 7.97 14.00 -21.26
C GLY A 170 6.57 14.17 -20.66
N ILE A 171 5.83 13.08 -20.45
CA ILE A 171 4.47 13.09 -19.89
C ILE A 171 4.51 13.44 -18.40
N LEU A 172 5.47 12.88 -17.65
CA LEU A 172 5.67 13.16 -16.21
C LEU A 172 6.69 14.29 -15.98
N SER A 173 6.70 15.29 -16.85
CA SER A 173 7.60 16.43 -16.66
C SER A 173 7.21 17.21 -15.41
N PRO A 174 8.18 17.63 -14.57
CA PRO A 174 7.90 18.53 -13.47
C PRO A 174 7.26 19.81 -14.00
N PRO A 175 6.31 20.43 -13.26
CA PRO A 175 5.68 21.66 -13.71
C PRO A 175 6.75 22.71 -14.03
N SER A 176 6.61 23.36 -15.19
CA SER A 176 7.61 24.29 -15.74
C SER A 176 7.86 25.54 -14.89
N SER A 177 7.17 25.69 -13.75
CA SER A 177 7.19 26.87 -12.88
C SER A 177 8.29 26.84 -11.81
N ALA A 178 9.33 26.03 -11.94
CA ALA A 178 10.48 26.09 -11.03
C ALA A 178 11.35 27.32 -11.38
N TRP A 179 11.18 28.41 -10.61
CA TRP A 179 11.82 29.70 -10.83
C TRP A 179 13.35 29.68 -10.67
N ASP A 180 13.91 28.66 -10.02
CA ASP A 180 15.33 28.61 -9.66
C ASP A 180 16.18 27.67 -10.53
N GLY A 181 15.67 27.24 -11.69
CA GLY A 181 16.42 26.40 -12.64
C GLY A 181 16.66 24.95 -12.18
N GLN A 182 16.44 24.64 -10.90
CA GLN A 182 16.45 23.27 -10.40
C GLN A 182 15.06 22.64 -10.60
N ARG A 183 15.00 21.59 -11.42
CA ARG A 183 13.76 20.86 -11.66
C ARG A 183 13.48 19.93 -10.47
N PRO A 184 12.31 20.02 -9.82
CA PRO A 184 11.95 19.07 -8.77
C PRO A 184 11.86 17.65 -9.36
N ALA A 185 12.12 16.65 -8.53
CA ALA A 185 11.97 15.26 -8.93
C ALA A 185 10.50 14.98 -9.30
N PRO A 186 10.22 14.28 -10.41
CA PRO A 186 8.85 13.97 -10.80
C PRO A 186 8.24 13.01 -9.78
N VAL A 187 7.05 13.33 -9.29
CA VAL A 187 6.27 12.52 -8.34
C VAL A 187 5.00 12.06 -9.02
N GLN A 188 4.72 10.75 -8.97
CA GLN A 188 3.53 10.14 -9.53
C GLN A 188 2.76 9.36 -8.47
N CYS A 189 1.47 9.63 -8.36
CA CYS A 189 0.56 8.81 -7.58
C CYS A 189 0.54 7.37 -8.13
N SER A 190 0.95 6.41 -7.32
CA SER A 190 0.85 4.99 -7.64
C SER A 190 -0.39 4.42 -6.93
N ARG A 191 -0.21 3.34 -6.18
CA ARG A 191 -1.26 2.57 -5.54
C ARG A 191 -1.84 3.21 -4.30
N THR A 192 -2.96 2.66 -3.87
CA THR A 192 -3.52 2.93 -2.56
C THR A 192 -3.23 1.77 -1.62
N ALA A 193 -2.70 2.07 -0.44
CA ALA A 193 -2.40 1.08 0.58
C ALA A 193 -3.13 1.42 1.89
N LEU A 194 -3.17 0.43 2.76
CA LEU A 194 -3.90 0.45 4.02
C LEU A 194 -2.86 0.46 5.14
N PHE A 195 -2.89 1.49 5.98
CA PHE A 195 -1.96 1.67 7.09
C PHE A 195 -2.72 1.84 8.40
N ARG A 196 -2.19 1.36 9.52
CA ARG A 196 -2.84 1.55 10.82
C ARG A 196 -2.64 2.96 11.35
N SER A 197 -1.54 3.61 10.98
CA SER A 197 -1.24 4.97 11.40
C SER A 197 -0.38 5.72 10.40
N THR A 198 -0.28 7.03 10.56
CA THR A 198 0.66 7.88 9.81
C THR A 198 2.11 7.42 10.02
N LEU A 199 2.43 6.96 11.24
CA LEU A 199 3.72 6.37 11.56
C LEU A 199 4.01 5.13 10.70
N ASP A 200 3.06 4.19 10.60
CA ASP A 200 3.23 2.98 9.79
C ASP A 200 3.36 3.29 8.29
N ARG A 201 2.80 4.42 7.83
CA ARG A 201 2.87 4.85 6.42
C ARG A 201 4.29 5.24 6.04
N PHE A 202 4.93 6.07 6.87
CA PHE A 202 6.27 6.58 6.63
C PHE A 202 7.35 5.60 7.08
N TYR A 203 7.12 4.97 8.22
CA TYR A 203 8.05 4.06 8.89
C TYR A 203 7.45 2.66 9.07
N PRO A 204 7.07 1.94 7.98
CA PRO A 204 6.56 0.59 8.11
C PRO A 204 7.61 -0.36 8.71
N CYS A 205 7.16 -1.31 9.52
CA CYS A 205 8.01 -2.31 10.18
C CYS A 205 9.08 -1.72 11.10
N LEU A 206 8.95 -0.47 11.55
CA LEU A 206 9.88 0.19 12.46
C LEU A 206 10.06 -0.60 13.77
N GLU A 207 9.01 -1.31 14.19
CA GLU A 207 9.01 -2.17 15.37
C GLU A 207 10.07 -3.28 15.32
N ARG A 208 10.48 -3.73 14.12
CA ARG A 208 11.53 -4.74 13.94
C ARG A 208 12.91 -4.23 14.35
N VAL A 209 13.18 -2.95 14.09
CA VAL A 209 14.48 -2.32 14.36
C VAL A 209 14.50 -1.73 15.77
N LEU A 210 13.38 -1.16 16.21
CA LEU A 210 13.26 -0.62 17.57
C LEU A 210 13.14 -1.70 18.65
N GLY A 211 12.99 -2.98 18.30
CA GLY A 211 13.01 -4.07 19.25
C GLY A 211 11.81 -4.01 20.19
N GLY A 212 10.67 -4.50 19.70
CA GLY A 212 9.45 -4.60 20.48
C GLY A 212 8.28 -4.85 19.53
N THR A 213 7.28 -5.60 19.96
CA THR A 213 6.05 -5.74 19.17
C THR A 213 5.16 -4.54 19.43
N GLN A 214 4.85 -3.77 18.38
CA GLN A 214 3.79 -2.76 18.46
C GLN A 214 2.52 -3.44 19.03
N PRO A 215 1.89 -2.87 20.08
CA PRO A 215 0.69 -3.45 20.65
C PRO A 215 -0.36 -3.65 19.55
N VAL A 216 -0.75 -4.90 19.33
CA VAL A 216 -1.82 -5.22 18.38
C VAL A 216 -3.12 -5.16 19.15
N SER A 217 -3.96 -4.19 18.83
CA SER A 217 -5.31 -4.09 19.40
C SER A 217 -6.13 -5.34 19.07
N PRO A 218 -6.57 -6.12 20.07
CA PRO A 218 -7.58 -7.15 19.86
C PRO A 218 -8.91 -6.55 19.40
N HIS A 219 -9.27 -5.34 19.84
CA HIS A 219 -10.55 -4.71 19.51
C HIS A 219 -10.66 -4.20 18.05
N ALA A 220 -9.53 -4.05 17.35
CA ALA A 220 -9.49 -3.66 15.94
C ALA A 220 -10.14 -4.68 14.99
N LYS A 221 -10.30 -5.94 15.40
CA LYS A 221 -10.84 -7.02 14.53
C LYS A 221 -12.35 -7.25 14.70
N ASP A 222 -12.88 -7.09 15.91
CA ASP A 222 -14.23 -7.57 16.24
C ASP A 222 -15.28 -6.46 16.45
N CYS A 223 -14.86 -5.19 16.52
CA CYS A 223 -15.79 -4.08 16.65
C CYS A 223 -16.23 -3.54 15.27
N SER A 224 -17.22 -4.18 14.65
CA SER A 224 -17.89 -3.67 13.45
C SER A 224 -18.45 -2.25 13.64
N HIS A 225 -18.77 -1.89 14.89
CA HIS A 225 -19.25 -0.57 15.29
C HIS A 225 -18.14 0.51 15.37
N CYS A 226 -16.87 0.12 15.55
CA CYS A 226 -15.73 1.03 15.66
C CYS A 226 -15.22 1.49 14.28
N GLN A 227 -15.48 0.71 13.22
CA GLN A 227 -15.10 1.08 11.85
C GLN A 227 -15.82 2.34 11.35
N GLU A 228 -17.06 2.60 11.80
CA GLU A 228 -17.86 3.74 11.35
C GLU A 228 -17.65 5.02 12.17
N ARG A 229 -17.03 4.94 13.36
CA ARG A 229 -16.82 6.11 14.23
C ARG A 229 -15.56 6.91 13.90
N ARG A 230 -15.67 8.22 14.03
CA ARG A 230 -14.62 9.21 13.68
C ARG A 230 -13.32 9.07 14.49
N PHE A 231 -13.30 8.27 15.56
CA PHE A 231 -12.28 8.34 16.60
C PHE A 231 -11.56 7.02 16.93
N SER A 232 -11.82 5.93 16.19
CA SER A 232 -11.11 4.67 16.47
C SER A 232 -9.62 4.81 16.13
N PRO A 233 -8.70 4.58 17.08
CA PRO A 233 -7.25 4.62 16.87
C PRO A 233 -6.75 3.60 15.84
N HIS A 234 -7.56 2.57 15.56
CA HIS A 234 -7.20 1.47 14.68
C HIS A 234 -7.92 1.53 13.34
N ARG A 235 -8.45 2.71 12.97
CA ARG A 235 -8.92 2.94 11.61
C ARG A 235 -7.77 2.70 10.66
N VAL A 236 -7.91 1.68 9.83
CA VAL A 236 -6.96 1.46 8.75
C VAL A 236 -7.19 2.54 7.72
N TYR A 237 -6.30 3.52 7.69
CA TYR A 237 -6.37 4.63 6.78
C TYR A 237 -5.98 4.16 5.39
N GLN A 238 -6.82 4.52 4.43
CA GLN A 238 -6.55 4.31 3.03
C GLN A 238 -5.73 5.49 2.52
N TRP A 239 -4.45 5.25 2.25
CA TRP A 239 -3.51 6.27 1.80
C TRP A 239 -3.07 6.02 0.37
N GLN A 240 -3.09 7.09 -0.43
CA GLN A 240 -2.43 7.08 -1.72
C GLN A 240 -0.91 7.14 -1.51
N LEU A 241 -0.22 6.17 -2.11
CA LEU A 241 1.23 6.14 -2.18
C LEU A 241 1.69 6.78 -3.46
N CYS A 242 2.79 7.50 -3.38
CA CYS A 242 3.42 8.16 -4.52
C CYS A 242 4.80 7.56 -4.73
N MET A 243 5.21 7.52 -6.00
CA MET A 243 6.55 7.18 -6.43
C MET A 243 7.24 8.46 -6.89
N ALA A 244 8.52 8.60 -6.61
CA ALA A 244 9.34 9.68 -7.13
C ALA A 244 10.60 9.12 -7.78
N ARG A 245 11.07 9.76 -8.85
CA ARG A 245 12.33 9.39 -9.51
C ARG A 245 13.49 10.06 -8.80
N CYS A 246 14.35 9.29 -8.16
CA CYS A 246 15.53 9.81 -7.49
C CYS A 246 16.53 10.39 -8.52
N PRO A 247 17.05 11.61 -8.35
CA PRO A 247 18.03 12.19 -9.27
C PRO A 247 19.42 11.51 -9.18
N GLY A 248 19.79 10.95 -8.02
CA GLY A 248 21.07 10.25 -7.85
C GLY A 248 21.15 8.90 -8.59
N CYS A 249 20.26 7.95 -8.27
CA CYS A 249 20.27 6.61 -8.88
C CYS A 249 19.33 6.45 -10.08
N GLU A 250 18.57 7.48 -10.45
CA GLU A 250 17.62 7.47 -11.56
C GLU A 250 16.47 6.44 -11.44
N ARG A 251 16.27 5.86 -10.25
CA ARG A 251 15.22 4.86 -9.99
C ARG A 251 13.97 5.51 -9.42
N TRP A 252 12.82 4.94 -9.76
CA TRP A 252 11.54 5.24 -9.11
C TRP A 252 11.48 4.54 -7.76
N GLN A 253 11.28 5.30 -6.70
CA GLN A 253 11.14 4.81 -5.34
C GLN A 253 9.88 5.38 -4.69
N GLU A 254 9.36 4.70 -3.66
CA GLU A 254 8.25 5.27 -2.90
C GLU A 254 8.68 6.57 -2.21
N LEU A 255 7.76 7.53 -2.08
CA LEU A 255 8.06 8.84 -1.52
C LEU A 255 8.62 8.79 -0.08
N ARG A 256 8.30 7.74 0.68
CA ARG A 256 8.86 7.49 2.02
C ARG A 256 10.35 7.13 2.03
N GLU A 257 10.92 6.79 0.87
CA GLU A 257 12.35 6.57 0.72
C GLU A 257 13.12 7.91 0.61
N PHE A 258 12.40 9.03 0.72
CA PHE A 258 12.93 10.38 0.77
C PHE A 258 12.62 10.96 2.15
N ARG A 259 13.49 11.85 2.64
CA ARG A 259 13.44 12.44 3.99
C ARG A 259 12.40 13.56 4.13
N GLU A 260 11.57 13.78 3.12
CA GLU A 260 10.61 14.89 3.10
C GLU A 260 9.21 14.39 3.45
N PRO A 261 8.52 15.03 4.42
CA PRO A 261 7.12 14.74 4.64
C PRO A 261 6.36 15.12 3.38
N PRO A 262 5.41 14.30 2.88
CA PRO A 262 4.50 14.70 1.85
C PRO A 262 3.59 15.76 2.44
N MET A 263 4.02 17.01 2.33
CA MET A 263 3.13 18.14 2.31
C MET A 263 2.13 17.92 1.18
N LEU A 264 0.97 18.58 1.27
CA LEU A 264 -0.18 18.48 0.36
C LEU A 264 0.18 18.58 -1.14
N GLU A 265 1.37 19.06 -1.48
CA GLU A 265 1.76 19.47 -2.82
C GLU A 265 2.39 18.38 -3.71
N MET A 266 2.58 17.15 -3.22
CA MET A 266 3.18 16.06 -4.02
C MET A 266 4.49 16.48 -4.72
N THR A 267 5.26 17.36 -4.11
CA THR A 267 6.54 17.85 -4.62
C THR A 267 7.65 17.37 -3.70
N LEU A 268 8.78 17.01 -4.30
CA LEU A 268 10.04 16.85 -3.58
C LEU A 268 10.86 18.11 -3.79
N SER A 269 11.61 18.51 -2.77
CA SER A 269 12.55 19.60 -2.88
C SER A 269 13.57 19.28 -3.96
N PRO A 270 14.03 20.29 -4.72
CA PRO A 270 15.07 20.06 -5.71
C PRO A 270 16.32 19.44 -5.06
N GLY A 271 16.86 18.40 -5.68
CA GLY A 271 18.00 17.65 -5.13
C GLY A 271 17.65 16.59 -4.08
N ALA A 272 16.37 16.35 -3.77
CA ALA A 272 15.97 15.29 -2.85
C ALA A 272 16.48 13.91 -3.32
N LEU A 273 17.39 13.31 -2.54
CA LEU A 273 17.92 11.97 -2.78
C LEU A 273 17.12 10.91 -2.02
N CYS A 274 17.00 9.72 -2.59
CA CYS A 274 16.53 8.55 -1.86
C CYS A 274 17.51 8.18 -0.71
N ASN A 275 17.07 7.33 0.21
CA ASN A 275 17.86 6.88 1.36
C ASN A 275 19.22 6.28 0.94
N SER A 276 19.26 5.40 -0.07
CA SER A 276 20.53 4.84 -0.59
C SER A 276 21.51 5.92 -1.04
N CYS A 277 21.07 6.79 -1.96
CA CYS A 277 21.93 7.81 -2.55
C CYS A 277 22.38 8.85 -1.52
N TYR A 278 21.51 9.20 -0.58
CA TYR A 278 21.87 10.10 0.51
C TYR A 278 22.92 9.47 1.42
N ASN A 279 22.79 8.19 1.77
CA ASN A 279 23.81 7.49 2.54
C ASN A 279 25.15 7.37 1.79
N GLU A 280 25.13 7.17 0.47
CA GLU A 280 26.35 7.16 -0.35
C GLU A 280 27.04 8.53 -0.35
N GLU A 281 26.28 9.63 -0.38
CA GLU A 281 26.83 10.98 -0.44
C GLU A 281 27.24 11.54 0.93
N PHE A 282 26.41 11.37 1.95
CA PHE A 282 26.57 12.01 3.28
C PHE A 282 26.91 11.03 4.40
N GLY A 283 26.84 9.73 4.14
CA GLY A 283 27.11 8.68 5.13
C GLY A 283 25.91 8.28 5.97
N ARG A 284 26.08 7.16 6.69
CA ARG A 284 25.02 6.51 7.48
C ARG A 284 24.58 7.33 8.69
N GLU A 285 25.52 8.00 9.36
CA GLU A 285 25.24 8.81 10.54
C GLU A 285 24.36 10.02 10.19
N ALA A 286 24.73 10.76 9.14
CA ALA A 286 23.94 11.88 8.63
C ALA A 286 22.52 11.46 8.23
N LEU A 287 22.36 10.29 7.60
CA LEU A 287 21.03 9.77 7.27
C LEU A 287 20.16 9.55 8.53
N GLY A 288 20.76 9.00 9.59
CA GLY A 288 20.06 8.80 10.87
C GLY A 288 19.67 10.11 11.53
N GLU A 289 20.56 11.09 11.51
CA GLU A 289 20.33 12.44 12.05
C GLU A 289 19.21 13.17 11.31
N ASP A 290 19.16 13.10 9.98
CA ASP A 290 18.11 13.74 9.19
C ASP A 290 16.73 13.09 9.37
N LEU A 291 16.66 11.76 9.53
CA LEU A 291 15.40 11.05 9.73
C LEU A 291 14.81 11.27 11.13
N LEU A 292 15.66 11.56 12.13
CA LEU A 292 15.27 11.64 13.53
C LEU A 292 14.20 12.72 13.81
N PRO A 293 14.34 13.99 13.37
CA PRO A 293 13.31 15.01 13.57
C PRO A 293 11.97 14.63 12.96
N HIS A 294 11.96 14.03 11.77
CA HIS A 294 10.74 13.61 11.09
C HIS A 294 10.02 12.50 11.86
N LEU A 295 10.74 11.45 12.27
CA LEU A 295 10.16 10.38 13.07
C LEU A 295 9.64 10.91 14.42
N LYS A 296 10.41 11.75 15.10
CA LYS A 296 10.00 12.38 16.36
C LYS A 296 8.71 13.18 16.21
N GLY A 297 8.60 13.98 15.15
CA GLY A 297 7.37 14.72 14.86
C GLY A 297 6.15 13.81 14.78
N LEU A 298 6.26 12.69 14.05
CA LEU A 298 5.19 11.69 13.94
C LEU A 298 4.88 10.99 15.27
N ILE A 299 5.90 10.66 16.06
CA ILE A 299 5.73 10.06 17.40
C ILE A 299 5.01 11.04 18.33
N VAL A 300 5.46 12.30 18.38
CA VAL A 300 4.85 13.35 19.21
C VAL A 300 3.40 13.59 18.80
N GLU A 301 3.11 13.78 17.50
CA GLU A 301 1.74 13.98 17.00
C GLU A 301 0.82 12.82 17.43
N LYS A 302 1.30 11.58 17.29
CA LYS A 302 0.55 10.38 17.66
C LYS A 302 0.39 10.24 19.17
N MET A 303 1.44 10.54 19.95
CA MET A 303 1.35 10.57 21.40
C MET A 303 0.35 11.61 21.86
N GLU A 304 0.38 12.84 21.35
CA GLU A 304 -0.59 13.88 21.68
C GLU A 304 -2.03 13.45 21.34
N ALA A 305 -2.24 12.74 20.23
CA ALA A 305 -3.53 12.15 19.91
C ALA A 305 -3.97 11.12 20.96
N LEU A 306 -3.09 10.20 21.35
CA LEU A 306 -3.36 9.22 22.41
C LEU A 306 -3.58 9.88 23.77
N GLU A 307 -2.84 10.94 24.10
CA GLU A 307 -3.00 11.72 25.33
C GLU A 307 -4.37 12.38 25.37
N ARG A 308 -4.81 12.96 24.24
CA ARG A 308 -6.19 13.43 24.09
C ARG A 308 -7.14 12.27 24.32
N HIS A 309 -6.99 11.11 23.71
CA HIS A 309 -7.90 9.99 23.97
C HIS A 309 -7.88 9.52 25.43
N LEU A 310 -6.73 9.42 26.07
CA LEU A 310 -6.59 9.00 27.46
C LEU A 310 -7.21 9.99 28.46
N THR A 311 -7.29 11.28 28.11
CA THR A 311 -7.70 12.36 29.03
C THR A 311 -9.00 13.07 28.66
N LEU A 312 -9.37 13.14 27.38
CA LEU A 312 -10.53 13.85 26.84
C LEU A 312 -11.84 13.28 27.38
N TYR A 313 -11.90 11.97 27.59
CA TYR A 313 -13.10 11.35 28.16
C TYR A 313 -13.29 11.69 29.64
N GLY A 314 -12.23 12.04 30.38
CA GLY A 314 -12.37 12.70 31.67
C GLY A 314 -13.15 14.01 31.57
N ARG A 315 -12.95 14.80 30.50
CA ARG A 315 -13.69 16.06 30.26
C ARG A 315 -15.14 15.82 29.80
N MET A 316 -15.42 14.71 29.12
CA MET A 316 -16.81 14.32 28.82
C MET A 316 -17.56 13.89 30.09
N LEU A 317 -16.87 13.30 31.07
CA LEU A 317 -17.45 12.96 32.37
C LEU A 317 -17.82 14.22 33.19
N ASP A 318 -17.07 15.30 33.06
CA ASP A 318 -17.44 16.64 33.58
C ASP A 318 -18.78 17.13 33.00
N PHE A 319 -19.11 16.77 31.75
CA PHE A 319 -20.37 17.12 31.11
C PHE A 319 -21.51 16.18 31.54
N MET A 320 -21.20 14.88 31.73
CA MET A 320 -22.14 13.87 32.25
C MET A 320 -22.35 13.97 33.78
N TRP A 321 -21.66 14.90 34.44
CA TRP A 321 -21.68 15.21 35.87
C TRP A 321 -23.07 15.27 36.52
N PRO A 322 -24.12 15.85 35.89
CA PRO A 322 -25.45 15.90 36.50
C PRO A 322 -26.17 14.55 36.52
N LEU A 323 -25.79 13.61 35.65
CA LEU A 323 -26.45 12.32 35.44
C LEU A 323 -25.84 11.20 36.31
N LEU A 324 -24.54 11.31 36.65
CA LEU A 324 -23.80 10.34 37.47
C LEU A 324 -23.96 10.56 38.99
N ARG A 325 -25.09 11.15 39.42
CA ARG A 325 -25.41 11.57 40.80
C ARG A 325 -25.34 10.47 41.89
N MET A 326 -24.86 9.28 41.56
CA MET A 326 -25.08 8.08 42.35
C MET A 326 -23.93 7.66 43.26
N ARG A 327 -22.67 8.11 43.10
CA ARG A 327 -21.61 7.81 44.09
C ARG A 327 -20.49 8.83 44.14
N GLU A 328 -20.21 9.36 45.33
CA GLU A 328 -19.04 10.23 45.63
C GLU A 328 -17.71 9.63 45.14
N GLY A 329 -17.59 8.31 45.14
CA GLY A 329 -16.40 7.59 44.65
C GLY A 329 -16.10 7.80 43.15
N LEU A 330 -17.13 7.97 42.30
CA LEU A 330 -16.93 8.26 40.87
C LEU A 330 -16.42 9.68 40.64
N LEU A 331 -16.84 10.64 41.48
CA LEU A 331 -16.45 12.04 41.34
C LEU A 331 -14.95 12.23 41.52
N TRP A 332 -14.35 11.52 42.47
CA TRP A 332 -12.91 11.57 42.72
C TRP A 332 -12.10 11.00 41.54
N VAL A 333 -12.57 9.91 40.94
CA VAL A 333 -11.95 9.32 39.74
C VAL A 333 -12.00 10.29 38.56
N ILE A 334 -13.16 10.90 38.33
CA ILE A 334 -13.39 11.83 37.22
C ILE A 334 -12.52 13.07 37.37
N ASP A 335 -12.57 13.76 38.52
CA ASP A 335 -11.73 14.94 38.76
C ASP A 335 -10.25 14.58 38.62
N GLY A 336 -9.84 13.43 39.15
CA GLY A 336 -8.49 12.91 38.99
C GLY A 336 -8.02 12.82 37.53
N VAL A 337 -8.83 12.22 36.65
CA VAL A 337 -8.52 12.13 35.20
C VAL A 337 -8.47 13.51 34.56
N ILE A 338 -9.41 14.41 34.91
CA ILE A 338 -9.46 15.78 34.37
C ILE A 338 -8.22 16.58 34.77
N GLN A 339 -7.83 16.53 36.04
CA GLN A 339 -6.65 17.24 36.53
C GLN A 339 -5.38 16.74 35.83
N LEU A 340 -5.27 15.44 35.55
CA LEU A 340 -4.16 14.87 34.78
C LEU A 340 -4.16 15.36 33.32
N GLY A 341 -5.33 15.58 32.73
CA GLY A 341 -5.53 16.08 31.37
C GLY A 341 -5.44 17.60 31.17
N ARG A 342 -5.36 18.39 32.25
CA ARG A 342 -5.32 19.87 32.18
C ARG A 342 -3.90 20.44 32.04
N ARG A 343 -2.83 19.65 32.18
CA ARG A 343 -1.45 20.17 32.26
C ARG A 343 -0.41 19.32 31.55
N GLY A 344 0.08 19.78 30.40
CA GLY A 344 1.29 19.28 29.73
C GLY A 344 1.24 17.83 29.26
N ARG A 345 2.35 17.36 28.67
CA ARG A 345 2.54 16.00 28.15
C ARG A 345 2.24 14.95 29.22
N LEU A 346 1.69 13.79 28.83
CA LEU A 346 1.59 12.67 29.76
C LEU A 346 2.99 12.19 30.14
N THR A 347 3.13 11.77 31.40
CA THR A 347 4.34 11.11 31.89
C THR A 347 3.95 9.69 32.29
N ARG A 348 4.94 8.79 32.43
CA ARG A 348 4.67 7.43 32.93
C ARG A 348 3.92 7.44 34.27
N GLU A 349 4.30 8.34 35.18
CA GLU A 349 3.60 8.53 36.45
C GLU A 349 2.11 8.91 36.27
N LYS A 350 1.81 9.80 35.31
CA LYS A 350 0.41 10.15 35.01
C LYS A 350 -0.36 8.97 34.41
N ILE A 351 0.27 8.16 33.56
CA ILE A 351 -0.31 6.92 33.02
C ILE A 351 -0.61 5.91 34.14
N ASP A 352 0.28 5.78 35.12
CA ASP A 352 0.06 4.90 36.27
C ASP A 352 -1.13 5.38 37.12
N ARG A 353 -1.26 6.69 37.31
CA ARG A 353 -2.44 7.27 37.98
C ARG A 353 -3.72 7.04 37.17
N LEU A 354 -3.69 7.23 35.85
CA LEU A 354 -4.82 6.93 34.97
C LEU A 354 -5.21 5.44 35.03
N THR A 355 -4.23 4.54 35.14
CA THR A 355 -4.47 3.10 35.31
C THR A 355 -5.25 2.83 36.59
N LYS A 356 -4.82 3.42 37.72
CA LYS A 356 -5.55 3.29 39.00
C LYS A 356 -6.98 3.80 38.89
N PHE A 357 -7.19 4.92 38.20
CA PHE A 357 -8.53 5.46 37.94
C PHE A 357 -9.39 4.52 37.09
N HIS A 358 -8.81 3.92 36.05
CA HIS A 358 -9.48 2.93 35.21
C HIS A 358 -9.85 1.66 35.99
N GLU A 359 -8.96 1.14 36.84
CA GLU A 359 -9.23 -0.01 37.71
C GLU A 359 -10.37 0.26 38.70
N GLN A 360 -10.34 1.41 39.35
CA GLN A 360 -11.39 1.83 40.29
C GLN A 360 -12.74 1.99 39.58
N TYR A 361 -12.74 2.60 38.39
CA TYR A 361 -13.94 2.72 37.59
C TYR A 361 -14.47 1.34 37.15
N THR A 362 -13.59 0.41 36.75
CA THR A 362 -13.94 -0.97 36.41
C THR A 362 -14.68 -1.65 37.56
N HIS A 363 -14.15 -1.50 38.78
CA HIS A 363 -14.76 -2.04 39.99
C HIS A 363 -16.14 -1.44 40.26
N LEU A 364 -16.26 -0.10 40.24
CA LEU A 364 -17.52 0.61 40.46
C LEU A 364 -18.58 0.24 39.40
N ARG A 365 -18.17 0.10 38.13
CA ARG A 365 -19.06 -0.32 37.05
C ARG A 365 -19.60 -1.72 37.30
N HIS A 366 -18.74 -2.66 37.70
CA HIS A 366 -19.16 -4.01 38.03
C HIS A 366 -20.18 -4.00 39.18
N GLU A 367 -19.93 -3.26 40.26
CA GLU A 367 -20.87 -3.12 41.38
C GLU A 367 -22.23 -2.58 40.93
N VAL A 368 -22.26 -1.50 40.14
CA VAL A 368 -23.50 -0.89 39.64
C VAL A 368 -24.30 -1.88 38.78
N VAL A 369 -23.63 -2.58 37.86
CA VAL A 369 -24.27 -3.61 37.01
C VAL A 369 -24.82 -4.76 37.85
N THR A 370 -24.17 -5.12 38.95
CA THR A 370 -24.61 -6.22 39.84
C THR A 370 -25.72 -5.81 40.82
N HIS A 371 -25.83 -4.54 41.21
CA HIS A 371 -26.70 -4.09 42.30
C HIS A 371 -27.98 -3.36 41.87
N GLU A 372 -28.11 -2.86 40.63
CA GLU A 372 -29.33 -2.15 40.19
C GLU A 372 -30.18 -2.89 39.15
N VAL A 373 -31.39 -3.20 39.61
CA VAL A 373 -32.57 -3.58 38.85
C VAL A 373 -33.04 -2.38 37.99
N THR A 374 -33.32 -2.65 36.71
CA THR A 374 -33.85 -1.79 35.64
C THR A 374 -32.87 -0.91 34.85
N GLY A 375 -32.04 -1.55 34.01
CA GLY A 375 -31.34 -0.94 32.87
C GLY A 375 -32.21 -0.23 31.81
N ARG A 376 -33.47 0.11 32.11
CA ARG A 376 -34.34 0.95 31.26
C ARG A 376 -34.21 2.44 31.55
N GLN A 377 -33.84 2.87 32.77
CA GLN A 377 -33.75 4.31 33.09
C GLN A 377 -32.40 4.94 32.71
N ILE A 378 -31.30 4.19 32.79
CA ILE A 378 -29.97 4.70 32.42
C ILE A 378 -29.87 4.92 30.89
N ASN A 379 -30.51 4.06 30.09
CA ASN A 379 -30.52 4.16 28.62
C ASN A 379 -31.35 5.35 28.08
N SER A 380 -32.26 5.93 28.87
CA SER A 380 -33.12 7.04 28.42
C SER A 380 -32.58 8.43 28.74
N LEU A 381 -31.56 8.55 29.59
CA LEU A 381 -31.12 9.85 30.14
C LEU A 381 -29.82 10.39 29.56
N ILE A 382 -29.03 9.55 28.87
CA ILE A 382 -27.77 9.96 28.27
C ILE A 382 -27.95 9.84 26.76
N SER A 383 -27.58 10.88 26.01
CA SER A 383 -27.58 10.77 24.55
C SER A 383 -26.68 9.59 24.17
N LEU A 384 -27.13 8.76 23.23
CA LEU A 384 -26.41 7.54 22.85
C LEU A 384 -24.93 7.86 22.57
N GLU A 385 -24.64 8.99 21.90
CA GLU A 385 -23.29 9.44 21.55
C GLU A 385 -22.35 9.68 22.74
N GLU A 386 -22.85 10.14 23.89
CA GLU A 386 -22.03 10.45 25.06
C GLU A 386 -21.66 9.20 25.87
N VAL A 387 -22.61 8.26 26.04
CA VAL A 387 -22.33 6.92 26.60
C VAL A 387 -21.29 6.21 25.74
N LEU A 388 -21.45 6.33 24.43
CA LEU A 388 -20.67 5.63 23.43
C LEU A 388 -19.20 6.05 23.39
N GLY A 389 -18.91 7.32 23.69
CA GLY A 389 -17.53 7.80 23.79
C GLY A 389 -16.83 7.26 25.03
N PHE A 390 -17.49 7.31 26.19
CA PHE A 390 -16.90 6.85 27.45
C PHE A 390 -16.73 5.33 27.50
N GLU A 391 -17.69 4.57 26.97
CA GLU A 391 -17.53 3.13 26.77
C GLU A 391 -16.35 2.81 25.83
N GLU A 392 -16.12 3.61 24.78
CA GLU A 392 -14.95 3.44 23.90
C GLU A 392 -13.65 3.70 24.66
N TRP A 393 -13.57 4.73 25.50
CA TRP A 393 -12.41 4.94 26.38
C TRP A 393 -12.17 3.75 27.29
N PHE A 394 -13.22 3.28 27.97
CA PHE A 394 -13.13 2.18 28.91
C PHE A 394 -12.62 0.90 28.24
N LEU A 395 -13.18 0.57 27.07
CA LEU A 395 -12.85 -0.63 26.30
C LEU A 395 -11.45 -0.54 25.68
N CYS A 396 -11.03 0.64 25.22
CA CYS A 396 -9.76 0.83 24.53
C CYS A 396 -8.64 1.35 25.44
N PHE A 397 -8.87 1.56 26.75
CA PHE A 397 -7.92 2.19 27.66
C PHE A 397 -6.55 1.49 27.67
N GLU A 398 -6.54 0.17 27.86
CA GLU A 398 -5.31 -0.61 27.89
C GLU A 398 -4.58 -0.58 26.54
N GLU A 399 -5.31 -0.46 25.43
CA GLU A 399 -4.70 -0.34 24.10
C GLU A 399 -4.04 1.04 23.91
N PHE A 400 -4.76 2.12 24.25
CA PHE A 400 -4.22 3.48 24.20
C PHE A 400 -2.99 3.62 25.09
N LYS A 401 -3.05 3.07 26.30
CA LYS A 401 -1.95 3.05 27.26
C LYS A 401 -0.76 2.26 26.72
N ALA A 402 -0.98 1.04 26.24
CA ALA A 402 0.10 0.21 25.70
C ALA A 402 0.77 0.89 24.49
N GLU A 403 -0.01 1.48 23.60
CA GLU A 403 0.51 2.19 22.43
C GLU A 403 1.27 3.46 22.82
N TRP A 404 0.78 4.23 23.79
CA TRP A 404 1.47 5.42 24.30
C TRP A 404 2.81 5.03 24.96
N LEU A 405 2.82 3.98 25.79
CA LEU A 405 4.04 3.48 26.44
C LEU A 405 5.06 2.96 25.42
N TRP A 406 4.58 2.27 24.38
CA TRP A 406 5.43 1.82 23.27
C TRP A 406 6.04 3.01 22.53
N LEU A 407 5.26 4.03 22.19
CA LEU A 407 5.77 5.25 21.53
C LEU A 407 6.78 6.02 22.39
N ALA A 408 6.53 6.15 23.70
CA ALA A 408 7.48 6.76 24.62
C ALA A 408 8.80 5.98 24.71
N ALA A 409 8.73 4.64 24.73
CA ALA A 409 9.92 3.80 24.67
C ALA A 409 10.65 3.91 23.32
N CYS A 410 9.92 4.01 22.21
CA CYS A 410 10.50 4.26 20.90
C CYS A 410 11.24 5.60 20.85
N GLU A 411 10.64 6.68 21.35
CA GLU A 411 11.26 8.01 21.45
C GLU A 411 12.56 7.98 22.26
N GLU A 412 12.54 7.38 23.45
CA GLU A 412 13.75 7.23 24.29
C GLU A 412 14.83 6.40 23.59
N LYS A 413 14.45 5.37 22.83
CA LYS A 413 15.40 4.50 22.14
C LYS A 413 16.06 5.21 20.95
N ILE A 414 15.28 5.89 20.11
CA ILE A 414 15.83 6.62 18.94
C ILE A 414 16.69 7.81 19.37
N ASP A 415 16.41 8.39 20.55
CA ASP A 415 17.27 9.42 21.14
C ASP A 415 18.65 8.91 21.54
N ARG A 416 18.73 7.67 22.03
CA ARG A 416 20.00 7.05 22.42
C ARG A 416 20.75 6.49 21.23
N GLU A 417 20.03 5.99 20.23
CA GLU A 417 20.60 5.23 19.11
C GLU A 417 19.99 5.66 17.76
N PRO A 418 20.26 6.89 17.28
CA PRO A 418 19.71 7.39 16.01
C PRO A 418 20.17 6.57 14.78
N GLY A 419 21.30 5.86 14.89
CA GLY A 419 21.81 4.95 13.86
C GLY A 419 20.87 3.79 13.50
N LEU A 420 19.91 3.47 14.38
CA LEU A 420 18.83 2.52 14.10
C LEU A 420 17.92 3.00 12.95
N LEU A 421 17.74 4.31 12.78
CA LEU A 421 16.93 4.86 11.69
C LEU A 421 17.59 4.68 10.34
N ALA A 422 18.90 4.87 10.28
CA ALA A 422 19.67 4.58 9.08
C ALA A 422 19.68 3.08 8.76
N GLU A 423 19.74 2.21 9.78
CA GLU A 423 19.59 0.76 9.59
C GLU A 423 18.23 0.40 9.01
N TRP A 424 17.17 0.96 9.59
CA TRP A 424 15.81 0.78 9.12
C TRP A 424 15.64 1.26 7.66
N ALA A 425 16.19 2.42 7.32
CA ALA A 425 16.09 2.99 5.98
C ALA A 425 16.81 2.12 4.94
N LEU A 426 18.07 1.76 5.21
CA LEU A 426 18.92 1.02 4.27
C LEU A 426 18.57 -0.47 4.19
N GLY A 427 18.06 -1.06 5.27
CA GLY A 427 17.61 -2.46 5.30
C GLY A 427 16.36 -2.72 4.42
N ARG A 428 15.73 -1.66 3.89
CA ARG A 428 14.54 -1.74 3.05
C ARG A 428 14.81 -1.45 1.58
N ASP A 429 15.99 -0.94 1.25
CA ASP A 429 16.38 -0.65 -0.12
C ASP A 429 16.35 -1.95 -0.95
N GLY A 430 15.43 -2.00 -1.93
CA GLY A 430 15.15 -3.18 -2.75
C GLY A 430 14.00 -4.06 -2.25
N ALA A 431 13.76 -4.14 -0.93
CA ALA A 431 12.66 -4.91 -0.35
C ALA A 431 11.30 -4.21 -0.40
N SER A 432 11.26 -2.91 -0.72
CA SER A 432 10.01 -2.17 -0.94
C SER A 432 9.41 -2.35 -2.35
N LEU A 433 10.14 -3.01 -3.26
CA LEU A 433 9.73 -3.27 -4.65
C LEU A 433 9.33 -4.74 -4.93
N GLU A 434 9.62 -5.66 -4.01
CA GLU A 434 9.21 -7.08 -4.01
C GLU A 434 8.10 -7.35 -2.99
#